data_AF-A0A3P6SLW0-F1
#
_entry.id   AF-A0A3P6SLW0-F1
#
_cell.length_a   1.000
_cell.length_b   1.000
_cell.length_c   1.000
_cell.angle_alpha   90.00
_cell.angle_beta   90.00
_cell.angle_gamma   90.00
#
_symmetry.space_group_name_H-M   'P 1'
#
loop_
_entity.id
_entity.type
_entity.pdbx_description
1 polymer ?
#
loop_
_entity_poly.entity_id
_entity_poly.type
_entity_poly.pdbx_seq_one_letter_code
_entity_poly.pdbx_strand_id
1 'polypeptide(L)'
;MTFIAQNSAAASVAENGSETKTDSKNTLENKKEFGIKLRSNHFSETPYGHVPILDVSGKILAESHAIERFLARKFKLMGENEWEAAKIDEIICNLEEVWLKVHPWIHNENSTKQDEAFVNETITPFLQRYEQFLLDSNSSYFVGNKISLAGLAVFNILQYFHELTPRYPKQAEFTVQIGQMPRIRTWINNRPDTKY
;
A
#
# COMPACT_ATOMS: atom_id res chain seq x y z
N MET A 1 -4.26 -1.32 -6.36
CA MET A 1 -3.27 -1.58 -5.27
C MET A 1 -3.82 -1.19 -3.89
N THR A 2 -4.79 -1.95 -3.39
CA THR A 2 -5.51 -1.65 -2.15
C THR A 2 -4.60 -1.73 -0.92
N PHE A 3 -4.51 -0.66 -0.12
CA PHE A 3 -4.14 -0.80 1.29
C PHE A 3 -5.14 -1.75 1.93
N ILE A 4 -4.71 -3.00 2.19
CA ILE A 4 -5.53 -4.06 2.74
C ILE A 4 -5.98 -3.64 4.15
N ALA A 5 -7.17 -3.05 4.23
CA ALA A 5 -8.02 -3.15 5.40
C ALA A 5 -8.96 -4.33 5.15
N GLN A 6 -8.42 -5.55 5.13
CA GLN A 6 -9.24 -6.76 5.26
C GLN A 6 -9.50 -6.98 6.74
N ASN A 7 -10.71 -6.64 7.18
CA ASN A 7 -11.27 -7.14 8.44
C ASN A 7 -11.55 -8.63 8.27
N SER A 8 -10.88 -9.47 9.05
CA SER A 8 -11.24 -10.87 9.20
C SER A 8 -12.65 -10.98 9.79
N ALA A 9 -13.51 -11.72 9.08
CA ALA A 9 -14.78 -12.18 9.62
C ALA A 9 -14.52 -13.17 10.77
N ALA A 10 -15.43 -13.13 11.74
CA ALA A 10 -15.43 -13.89 12.98
C ALA A 10 -14.94 -15.35 12.87
N ALA A 11 -14.02 -15.70 13.78
CA ALA A 11 -13.91 -17.05 14.32
C ALA A 11 -13.75 -16.92 15.84
N SER A 12 -14.79 -17.34 16.56
CA SER A 12 -14.81 -17.46 18.01
C SER A 12 -13.90 -18.61 18.45
N VAL A 13 -12.84 -18.32 19.21
CA VAL A 13 -12.24 -19.30 20.15
C VAL A 13 -11.76 -18.55 21.40
N ALA A 14 -12.00 -19.19 22.55
CA ALA A 14 -11.99 -18.68 23.91
C ALA A 14 -10.62 -18.24 24.47
N GLU A 15 -10.74 -17.50 25.58
CA GLU A 15 -9.76 -16.89 26.47
C GLU A 15 -8.48 -17.68 26.78
N ASN A 16 -7.32 -16.99 26.79
CA ASN A 16 -6.53 -16.72 28.01
C ASN A 16 -5.20 -15.99 27.69
N GLY A 17 -4.88 -14.94 28.47
CA GLY A 17 -3.48 -14.60 28.79
C GLY A 17 -2.95 -13.20 28.41
N SER A 18 -2.90 -12.33 29.43
CA SER A 18 -2.01 -11.15 29.61
C SER A 18 -2.11 -9.95 28.65
N GLU A 19 -2.82 -8.91 29.09
CA GLU A 19 -2.76 -7.55 28.55
C GLU A 19 -1.42 -6.87 28.86
N THR A 20 -0.62 -6.60 27.84
CA THR A 20 0.38 -5.51 27.88
C THR A 20 -0.28 -4.23 27.37
N LYS A 21 -0.50 -3.28 28.28
CA LYS A 21 -1.06 -1.95 27.98
C LYS A 21 -0.05 -1.12 27.20
N THR A 22 -0.11 -1.15 25.87
CA THR A 22 0.53 -0.16 24.99
C THR A 22 -0.49 0.92 24.61
N ASP A 23 -0.02 2.16 24.56
CA ASP A 23 -0.77 3.40 24.75
C ASP A 23 -1.84 3.69 23.68
N SER A 24 -3.08 3.30 23.98
CA SER A 24 -4.27 3.49 23.13
C SER A 24 -4.66 4.96 22.94
N LYS A 25 -4.17 5.88 23.78
CA LYS A 25 -4.52 7.32 23.71
C LYS A 25 -3.95 8.00 22.46
N ASN A 26 -2.72 7.69 22.08
CA ASN A 26 -2.04 8.34 20.95
C ASN A 26 -2.67 7.95 19.58
N THR A 27 -3.28 6.76 19.52
CA THR A 27 -3.99 6.26 18.34
C THR A 27 -5.40 6.85 18.22
N LEU A 28 -6.04 7.19 19.34
CA LEU A 28 -7.37 7.81 19.38
C LEU A 28 -7.35 9.30 19.06
N GLU A 29 -6.29 10.02 19.43
CA GLU A 29 -6.14 11.45 19.14
C GLU A 29 -5.96 11.71 17.63
N ASN A 30 -5.15 10.91 16.94
CA ASN A 30 -4.97 11.02 15.48
C ASN A 30 -6.25 10.69 14.67
N LYS A 31 -7.15 9.84 15.21
CA LYS A 31 -8.42 9.49 14.54
C LYS A 31 -9.45 10.64 14.57
N LYS A 32 -9.43 11.47 15.62
CA LYS A 32 -10.33 12.62 15.76
C LYS A 32 -9.96 13.76 14.80
N GLU A 33 -8.68 13.93 14.47
CA GLU A 33 -8.20 15.06 13.67
C GLU A 33 -8.63 15.02 12.19
N PHE A 34 -8.94 13.82 11.65
CA PHE A 34 -9.28 13.67 10.23
C PHE A 34 -10.73 13.21 9.96
N GLY A 35 -11.52 12.91 11.00
CA GLY A 35 -12.90 12.44 10.84
C GLY A 35 -13.04 11.13 10.07
N ILE A 36 -12.00 10.29 10.07
CA ILE A 36 -11.96 9.02 9.33
C ILE A 36 -12.42 7.90 10.25
N LYS A 37 -13.58 7.30 9.93
CA LYS A 37 -14.12 6.12 10.63
C LYS A 37 -14.14 4.93 9.68
N LEU A 38 -13.41 3.89 10.01
CA LEU A 38 -13.58 2.57 9.37
C LEU A 38 -14.86 1.95 9.96
N ARG A 39 -15.90 1.75 9.16
CA ARG A 39 -17.16 1.14 9.60
C ARG A 39 -17.13 -0.37 9.43
N SER A 40 -17.74 -1.10 10.37
CA SER A 40 -17.89 -2.56 10.30
C SER A 40 -18.95 -2.96 9.27
N ASN A 41 -18.65 -4.04 8.54
CA ASN A 41 -19.37 -4.68 7.44
C ASN A 41 -20.91 -4.61 7.48
N HIS A 42 -21.49 -3.50 7.07
CA HIS A 42 -22.86 -3.47 6.58
C HIS A 42 -22.75 -3.30 5.06
N PHE A 43 -22.85 -4.41 4.31
CA PHE A 43 -22.84 -4.39 2.84
C PHE A 43 -23.87 -3.42 2.24
N SER A 44 -24.93 -3.09 2.99
CA SER A 44 -25.91 -2.08 2.63
C SER A 44 -25.37 -0.64 2.60
N GLU A 45 -24.20 -0.37 3.18
CA GLU A 45 -23.54 0.94 3.20
C GLU A 45 -22.42 1.07 2.15
N THR A 46 -22.07 -0.01 1.42
CA THR A 46 -21.07 0.06 0.34
C THR A 46 -21.77 0.45 -0.97
N PRO A 47 -21.40 1.57 -1.64
CA PRO A 47 -22.08 2.05 -2.84
C PRO A 47 -22.19 1.01 -3.97
N TYR A 48 -21.22 0.09 -4.05
CA TYR A 48 -21.11 -0.92 -5.09
C TYR A 48 -21.13 -2.36 -4.56
N GLY A 49 -21.48 -2.58 -3.29
CA GLY A 49 -21.53 -3.92 -2.71
C GLY A 49 -20.17 -4.53 -2.36
N HIS A 50 -19.07 -3.77 -2.44
CA HIS A 50 -17.73 -4.23 -2.08
C HIS A 50 -16.91 -3.16 -1.36
N VAL A 51 -15.84 -3.63 -0.71
CA VAL A 51 -14.80 -2.81 -0.08
C VAL A 51 -13.63 -2.60 -1.06
N PRO A 52 -12.77 -1.59 -0.87
CA PRO A 52 -12.74 -0.61 0.23
C PRO A 52 -13.73 0.56 0.07
N ILE A 53 -14.10 1.14 1.22
CA ILE A 53 -14.81 2.42 1.33
C ILE A 53 -14.11 3.34 2.32
N LEU A 54 -14.22 4.66 2.10
CA LEU A 54 -13.78 5.72 3.00
C LEU A 54 -14.99 6.59 3.39
N ASP A 55 -15.27 6.70 4.69
CA ASP A 55 -16.25 7.65 5.24
C ASP A 55 -15.53 8.95 5.63
N VAL A 56 -15.88 10.05 4.95
CA VAL A 56 -15.41 11.40 5.25
C VAL A 56 -16.59 12.23 5.75
N SER A 57 -16.80 12.22 7.07
CA SER A 57 -17.86 13.00 7.72
C SER A 57 -19.27 12.70 7.16
N GLY A 58 -19.60 11.42 7.01
CA GLY A 58 -20.87 10.94 6.47
C GLY A 58 -20.93 10.84 4.95
N LYS A 59 -19.88 11.29 4.23
CA LYS A 59 -19.76 11.12 2.77
C LYS A 59 -18.95 9.87 2.47
N ILE A 60 -19.55 8.89 1.80
CA ILE A 60 -18.89 7.65 1.42
C ILE A 60 -18.22 7.78 0.06
N LEU A 61 -16.95 7.38 -0.01
CA LEU A 61 -16.18 7.22 -1.24
C LEU A 61 -15.75 5.75 -1.36
N ALA A 62 -16.10 5.09 -2.46
CA ALA A 62 -15.66 3.73 -2.78
C ALA A 62 -14.51 3.73 -3.79
N GLU A 63 -13.99 2.55 -4.13
CA GLU A 63 -12.84 2.30 -5.02
C GLU A 63 -11.48 2.69 -4.40
N SER A 64 -10.60 1.71 -4.24
CA SER A 64 -9.26 1.90 -3.65
C SER A 64 -8.50 3.05 -4.31
N HIS A 65 -8.49 3.05 -5.63
CA HIS A 65 -7.81 4.04 -6.46
C HIS A 65 -8.45 5.44 -6.44
N ALA A 66 -9.76 5.55 -6.20
CA ALA A 66 -10.40 6.85 -6.01
C ALA A 66 -10.10 7.40 -4.61
N ILE A 67 -10.14 6.53 -3.59
CA ILE A 67 -9.79 6.83 -2.20
C ILE A 67 -8.32 7.29 -2.11
N GLU A 68 -7.40 6.55 -2.70
CA GLU A 68 -5.97 6.88 -2.76
C GLU A 68 -5.72 8.27 -3.35
N ARG A 69 -6.31 8.57 -4.51
CA ARG A 69 -6.18 9.88 -5.15
C ARG A 69 -6.79 11.02 -4.33
N PHE A 70 -7.94 10.78 -3.70
CA PHE A 70 -8.55 11.76 -2.80
C PHE A 70 -7.63 12.11 -1.63
N LEU A 71 -7.08 11.09 -0.95
CA LEU A 71 -6.14 11.29 0.16
C LEU A 71 -4.81 11.89 -0.34
N ALA A 72 -4.29 11.44 -1.48
CA ALA A 72 -3.07 11.97 -2.05
C ALA A 72 -3.18 13.46 -2.36
N ARG A 73 -4.29 13.92 -2.95
CA ARG A 73 -4.56 15.36 -3.14
C ARG A 73 -4.64 16.09 -1.80
N LYS A 74 -5.37 15.56 -0.83
CA LYS A 74 -5.52 16.15 0.51
C LYS A 74 -4.17 16.33 1.23
N PHE A 75 -3.24 15.40 1.02
CA PHE A 75 -1.94 15.38 1.67
C PHE A 75 -0.77 15.82 0.76
N LYS A 76 -1.06 16.42 -0.40
CA LYS A 76 -0.05 16.95 -1.35
C LYS A 76 0.96 15.90 -1.85
N LEU A 77 0.45 14.71 -2.17
CA LEU A 77 1.18 13.54 -2.69
C LEU A 77 0.94 13.30 -4.20
N MET A 78 0.30 14.24 -4.90
CA MET A 78 0.05 14.17 -6.36
C MET A 78 1.04 15.03 -7.17
N GLY A 79 2.27 15.19 -6.68
CA GLY A 79 3.27 16.04 -7.34
C GLY A 79 3.01 17.54 -7.18
N GLU A 80 3.82 18.35 -7.85
CA GLU A 80 3.75 19.82 -7.83
C GLU A 80 2.95 20.43 -8.99
N ASN A 81 2.68 19.65 -10.04
CA ASN A 81 1.99 20.11 -11.24
C ASN A 81 1.25 18.97 -11.93
N GLU A 82 0.41 19.30 -12.91
CA GLU A 82 -0.42 18.33 -13.64
C GLU A 82 0.40 17.27 -14.39
N TRP A 83 1.62 17.60 -14.83
CA TRP A 83 2.49 16.63 -15.48
C TRP A 83 3.01 15.58 -14.49
N GLU A 84 3.45 16.01 -13.31
CA GLU A 84 3.84 15.08 -12.24
C GLU A 84 2.64 14.25 -11.75
N ALA A 85 1.46 14.86 -11.63
CA ALA A 85 0.22 14.14 -11.29
C ALA A 85 -0.08 13.04 -12.33
N ALA A 86 0.04 13.36 -13.62
CA ALA A 86 -0.14 12.39 -14.70
C ALA A 86 0.90 11.27 -14.67
N LYS A 87 2.19 11.58 -14.41
CA LYS A 87 3.24 10.56 -14.23
C LYS A 87 3.01 9.67 -13.02
N ILE A 88 2.48 10.22 -11.94
CA ILE A 88 2.07 9.45 -10.75
C ILE A 88 0.95 8.48 -11.13
N ASP A 89 -0.07 8.95 -11.85
CA ASP A 89 -1.17 8.10 -12.30
C ASP A 89 -0.73 7.03 -13.30
N GLU A 90 0.22 7.33 -14.19
CA GLU A 90 0.82 6.35 -15.10
C GLU A 90 1.43 5.18 -14.34
N ILE A 91 2.21 5.46 -13.28
CA ILE A 91 2.80 4.42 -12.44
C ILE A 91 1.72 3.62 -11.71
N ILE A 92 0.70 4.28 -11.15
CA ILE A 92 -0.40 3.59 -10.46
C ILE A 92 -1.14 2.64 -11.40
N CYS A 93 -1.44 3.07 -12.64
CA CYS A 93 -2.08 2.24 -13.64
C CYS A 93 -1.21 1.03 -14.03
N ASN A 94 0.08 1.24 -14.25
CA ASN A 94 0.98 0.14 -14.57
C ASN A 94 1.13 -0.86 -13.40
N LEU A 95 1.16 -0.37 -12.17
CA LEU A 95 1.19 -1.21 -10.97
C LEU A 95 -0.06 -2.07 -10.83
N GLU A 96 -1.21 -1.62 -11.31
CA GLU A 96 -2.43 -2.43 -11.31
C GLU A 96 -2.32 -3.62 -12.28
N GLU A 97 -1.72 -3.42 -13.46
CA GLU A 97 -1.45 -4.53 -14.39
C GLU A 97 -0.50 -5.58 -13.78
N VAL A 98 0.49 -5.14 -13.01
CA VAL A 98 1.39 -6.03 -12.28
C VAL A 98 0.62 -6.75 -11.17
N TRP A 99 -0.19 -6.01 -10.41
CA TRP A 99 -0.99 -6.56 -9.31
C TRP A 99 -1.96 -7.63 -9.77
N LEU A 100 -2.60 -7.48 -10.92
CA LEU A 100 -3.50 -8.50 -11.49
C LEU A 100 -2.81 -9.85 -11.73
N LYS A 101 -1.50 -9.86 -11.98
CA LYS A 101 -0.69 -11.09 -12.13
C LYS A 101 -0.17 -11.59 -10.80
N VAL A 102 0.28 -10.68 -9.95
CA VAL A 102 0.91 -10.97 -8.65
C VAL A 102 -0.11 -11.47 -7.63
N HIS A 103 -1.32 -10.90 -7.60
CA HIS A 103 -2.34 -11.22 -6.61
C HIS A 103 -2.74 -12.72 -6.63
N PRO A 104 -3.09 -13.33 -7.78
CA PRO A 104 -3.37 -14.77 -7.83
C PRO A 104 -2.17 -15.63 -7.41
N TRP A 105 -0.95 -15.22 -7.77
CA TRP A 105 0.27 -15.93 -7.38
C TRP A 105 0.55 -15.85 -5.87
N ILE A 106 0.25 -14.75 -5.21
CA ILE A 106 0.41 -14.65 -3.75
C ILE A 106 -0.65 -15.46 -3.00
N HIS A 107 -1.87 -15.53 -3.55
CA HIS A 107 -3.02 -16.16 -2.89
C HIS A 107 -3.22 -17.64 -3.26
N ASN A 108 -2.43 -18.18 -4.18
CA ASN A 108 -2.50 -19.58 -4.55
C ASN A 108 -1.72 -20.43 -3.54
N GLU A 109 -2.41 -21.34 -2.84
CA GLU A 109 -1.77 -22.19 -1.83
C GLU A 109 -0.79 -23.21 -2.44
N ASN A 110 -0.90 -23.47 -3.75
CA ASN A 110 -0.02 -24.36 -4.50
C ASN A 110 1.13 -23.64 -5.21
N SER A 111 1.09 -22.30 -5.31
CA SER A 111 2.24 -21.57 -5.87
C SER A 111 3.33 -21.49 -4.82
N THR A 112 4.50 -22.00 -5.17
CA THR A 112 5.69 -21.75 -4.38
C THR A 112 6.21 -20.36 -4.74
N LYS A 113 6.82 -19.67 -3.76
CA LYS A 113 7.64 -18.48 -4.02
C LYS A 113 8.83 -18.76 -4.96
N GLN A 114 9.02 -20.02 -5.33
CA GLN A 114 10.06 -20.58 -6.19
C GLN A 114 9.51 -20.96 -7.57
N ASP A 115 8.32 -20.50 -7.97
CA ASP A 115 7.90 -20.59 -9.38
C ASP A 115 8.84 -19.73 -10.22
N GLU A 116 9.95 -20.34 -10.65
CA GLU A 116 11.02 -19.67 -11.37
C GLU A 116 10.52 -19.04 -12.67
N ALA A 117 9.53 -19.66 -13.34
CA ALA A 117 8.94 -19.11 -14.55
C ALA A 117 8.22 -17.79 -14.24
N PHE A 118 7.35 -17.76 -13.22
CA PHE A 118 6.67 -16.53 -12.84
C PHE A 118 7.64 -15.43 -12.37
N VAL A 119 8.66 -15.81 -11.59
CA VAL A 119 9.70 -14.88 -11.13
C VAL A 119 10.49 -14.29 -12.31
N ASN A 120 10.90 -15.12 -13.27
CA ASN A 120 11.73 -14.71 -14.39
C ASN A 120 10.94 -13.93 -15.45
N GLU A 121 9.69 -14.31 -15.72
CA GLU A 121 8.88 -13.74 -16.81
C GLU A 121 8.02 -12.55 -16.36
N THR A 122 7.67 -12.47 -15.07
CA THR A 122 6.78 -11.41 -14.55
C THR A 122 7.49 -10.51 -13.55
N ILE A 123 8.10 -11.07 -12.50
CA ILE A 123 8.64 -10.26 -11.38
C ILE A 123 9.95 -9.57 -11.77
N THR A 124 10.87 -10.29 -12.39
CA THR A 124 12.20 -9.76 -12.75
C THR A 124 12.11 -8.61 -13.76
N PRO A 125 11.30 -8.67 -14.83
CA PRO A 125 11.14 -7.54 -15.75
C PRO A 125 10.49 -6.33 -15.08
N PHE A 126 9.55 -6.55 -14.15
CA PHE A 126 8.97 -5.49 -13.34
C PHE A 126 10.04 -4.81 -12.47
N LEU A 127 10.80 -5.57 -11.69
CA LEU A 127 11.86 -5.01 -10.84
C LEU A 127 12.95 -4.32 -11.67
N GLN A 128 13.37 -4.89 -12.80
CA GLN A 128 14.33 -4.22 -13.70
C GLN A 128 13.82 -2.87 -14.20
N ARG A 129 12.56 -2.78 -14.61
CA ARG A 129 11.97 -1.53 -15.11
C ARG A 129 11.91 -0.45 -14.03
N TYR A 130 11.47 -0.80 -12.83
CA TYR A 130 11.34 0.17 -11.74
C TYR A 130 12.71 0.57 -11.16
N GLU A 131 13.72 -0.28 -11.27
CA GLU A 131 15.11 0.08 -10.96
C GLU A 131 15.59 1.13 -11.96
N GLN A 132 15.33 0.91 -13.25
CA GLN A 132 15.70 1.86 -14.30
C GLN A 132 15.02 3.22 -14.09
N PHE A 133 13.75 3.26 -13.69
CA PHE A 133 13.08 4.52 -13.38
C PHE A 133 13.74 5.30 -12.24
N LEU A 134 14.29 4.62 -11.23
CA LEU A 134 15.05 5.29 -10.16
C LEU A 134 16.45 5.71 -10.62
N LEU A 135 17.10 4.94 -11.50
CA LEU A 135 18.40 5.28 -12.08
C LEU A 135 18.31 6.50 -13.03
N ASP A 136 17.22 6.60 -13.79
CA ASP A 136 16.96 7.71 -14.72
C ASP A 136 16.43 8.96 -13.99
N SER A 137 16.03 8.82 -12.73
CA SER A 137 15.55 9.92 -11.92
C SER A 137 16.71 10.80 -11.46
N ASN A 138 16.50 12.12 -11.51
CA ASN A 138 17.41 13.09 -10.89
C ASN A 138 17.19 13.23 -9.37
N SER A 139 16.39 12.34 -8.76
CA SER A 139 16.09 12.32 -7.33
C SER A 139 16.03 10.87 -6.81
N SER A 140 15.87 10.70 -5.49
CA SER A 140 15.62 9.37 -4.89
C SER A 140 14.14 8.93 -4.95
N TYR A 141 13.31 9.59 -5.76
CA TYR A 141 11.89 9.31 -5.91
C TYR A 141 11.52 9.05 -7.38
N PHE A 142 10.42 8.31 -7.59
CA PHE A 142 9.91 7.97 -8.92
C PHE A 142 9.36 9.18 -9.70
N VAL A 143 8.81 10.18 -9.01
CA VAL A 143 8.27 11.39 -9.63
C VAL A 143 8.60 12.59 -8.75
N GLY A 144 9.13 13.65 -9.36
CA GLY A 144 9.53 14.86 -8.65
C GLY A 144 10.73 14.62 -7.73
N ASN A 145 10.77 15.34 -6.61
CA ASN A 145 11.89 15.32 -5.64
C ASN A 145 11.45 15.00 -4.19
N LYS A 146 10.23 14.52 -4.01
CA LYS A 146 9.67 14.12 -2.69
C LYS A 146 8.73 12.93 -2.83
N ILE A 147 8.33 12.35 -1.70
CA ILE A 147 7.39 11.23 -1.68
C ILE A 147 6.04 11.62 -2.31
N SER A 148 5.50 10.73 -3.12
CA SER A 148 4.23 10.85 -3.81
C SER A 148 3.40 9.56 -3.67
N LEU A 149 2.16 9.56 -4.15
CA LEU A 149 1.31 8.38 -4.17
C LEU A 149 1.98 7.22 -4.94
N ALA A 150 2.64 7.51 -6.06
CA ALA A 150 3.40 6.52 -6.81
C ALA A 150 4.50 5.88 -5.96
N GLY A 151 5.27 6.70 -5.21
CA GLY A 151 6.30 6.17 -4.32
C GLY A 151 5.73 5.29 -3.21
N LEU A 152 4.60 5.67 -2.61
CA LEU A 152 3.94 4.83 -1.59
C LEU A 152 3.42 3.51 -2.18
N ALA A 153 2.87 3.53 -3.39
CA ALA A 153 2.38 2.34 -4.08
C ALA A 153 3.55 1.41 -4.44
N VAL A 154 4.63 1.93 -5.02
CA VAL A 154 5.83 1.13 -5.31
C VAL A 154 6.43 0.57 -4.02
N PHE A 155 6.55 1.38 -2.97
CA PHE A 155 7.02 0.89 -1.68
C PHE A 155 6.17 -0.28 -1.18
N ASN A 156 4.85 -0.20 -1.29
CA ASN A 156 3.95 -1.27 -0.86
C ASN A 156 4.15 -2.57 -1.66
N ILE A 157 4.24 -2.50 -2.99
CA ILE A 157 4.40 -3.73 -3.80
C ILE A 157 5.77 -4.38 -3.61
N LEU A 158 6.83 -3.60 -3.39
CA LEU A 158 8.17 -4.13 -3.17
C LEU A 158 8.27 -4.99 -1.89
N GLN A 159 7.36 -4.82 -0.93
CA GLN A 159 7.33 -5.65 0.27
C GLN A 159 7.08 -7.13 -0.04
N TYR A 160 6.32 -7.43 -1.10
CA TYR A 160 6.09 -8.82 -1.54
C TYR A 160 7.34 -9.46 -2.15
N PHE A 161 8.31 -8.65 -2.57
CA PHE A 161 9.53 -9.07 -3.26
C PHE A 161 10.81 -8.74 -2.50
N HIS A 162 10.72 -8.51 -1.18
CA HIS A 162 11.84 -8.07 -0.35
C HIS A 162 13.08 -9.00 -0.42
N GLU A 163 12.91 -10.28 -0.74
CA GLU A 163 14.01 -11.24 -0.95
C GLU A 163 14.77 -10.97 -2.26
N LEU A 164 14.12 -10.39 -3.26
CA LEU A 164 14.69 -10.05 -4.57
C LEU A 164 15.20 -8.61 -4.64
N THR A 165 14.62 -7.69 -3.87
CA THR A 165 14.99 -6.27 -3.84
C THR A 165 16.49 -6.00 -3.66
N PRO A 166 17.28 -6.79 -2.88
CA PRO A 166 18.73 -6.58 -2.79
C PRO A 166 19.50 -6.70 -4.11
N ARG A 167 18.91 -7.29 -5.16
CA ARG A 167 19.49 -7.34 -6.52
C ARG A 167 19.37 -6.01 -7.27
N TYR A 168 18.59 -5.07 -6.74
CA TYR A 168 18.22 -3.79 -7.33
C TYR A 168 18.57 -2.66 -6.33
N PRO A 169 19.82 -2.17 -6.33
CA PRO A 169 20.32 -1.28 -5.28
C PRO A 169 19.50 -0.01 -5.07
N LYS A 170 18.98 0.62 -6.14
CA LYS A 170 18.16 1.84 -6.00
C LYS A 170 16.81 1.54 -5.37
N GLN A 171 16.18 0.42 -5.70
CA GLN A 171 14.99 -0.01 -4.99
C GLN A 171 15.25 -0.38 -3.53
N ALA A 172 16.40 -0.99 -3.23
CA ALA A 172 16.78 -1.29 -1.85
C ALA A 172 16.97 0.01 -1.03
N GLU A 173 17.72 0.98 -1.58
CA GLU A 173 17.88 2.33 -1.01
C GLU A 173 16.53 3.01 -0.81
N PHE A 174 15.67 3.00 -1.83
CA PHE A 174 14.33 3.57 -1.80
C PHE A 174 13.46 2.93 -0.71
N THR A 175 13.44 1.61 -0.62
CA THR A 175 12.63 0.87 0.37
C THR A 175 13.06 1.21 1.79
N VAL A 176 14.37 1.30 2.05
CA VAL A 176 14.91 1.73 3.34
C VAL A 176 14.51 3.18 3.63
N GLN A 177 14.70 4.09 2.67
CA GLN A 177 14.37 5.51 2.82
C GLN A 177 12.89 5.71 3.21
N ILE A 178 11.96 5.07 2.49
CA ILE A 178 10.52 5.21 2.76
C ILE A 178 10.12 4.49 4.05
N GLY A 179 10.64 3.29 4.28
CA GLY A 179 10.37 2.52 5.51
C GLY A 179 10.85 3.19 6.79
N GLN A 180 11.86 4.06 6.71
CA GLN A 180 12.39 4.82 7.85
C GLN A 180 11.64 6.12 8.14
N MET A 181 10.74 6.57 7.26
CA MET A 181 9.96 7.78 7.52
C MET A 181 9.13 7.63 8.80
N PRO A 182 9.16 8.57 9.76
CA PRO A 182 8.62 8.35 11.11
C PRO A 182 7.18 7.84 11.15
N ARG A 183 6.28 8.40 10.32
CA ARG A 183 4.88 7.99 10.26
C ARG A 183 4.69 6.61 9.62
N ILE A 184 5.48 6.29 8.59
CA ILE A 184 5.42 4.99 7.90
C ILE A 184 5.98 3.90 8.82
N ARG A 185 7.15 4.15 9.43
CA ARG A 185 7.76 3.25 10.41
C ARG A 185 6.83 2.97 11.58
N THR A 186 6.20 4.01 12.11
CA THR A 186 5.22 3.88 13.20
C THR A 186 4.03 3.03 12.76
N TRP A 187 3.50 3.22 11.56
CA TRP A 187 2.42 2.39 11.04
C TRP A 187 2.85 0.94 10.85
N ILE A 188 3.99 0.68 10.21
CA ILE A 188 4.49 -0.69 9.97
C ILE A 188 4.70 -1.46 11.27
N ASN A 189 5.19 -0.80 12.32
CA ASN A 189 5.43 -1.43 13.61
C ASN A 189 4.15 -1.74 14.40
N ASN A 190 3.03 -1.08 14.07
CA ASN A 190 1.77 -1.20 14.83
C ASN A 190 0.60 -1.76 14.00
N ARG A 191 0.78 -1.99 12.69
CA ARG A 191 -0.27 -2.54 11.84
C ARG A 191 -0.56 -3.99 12.24
N PRO A 192 -1.82 -4.47 12.11
CA PRO A 192 -2.13 -5.86 12.37
C PRO A 192 -1.34 -6.81 11.46
N ASP A 193 -0.91 -7.94 12.02
CA ASP A 193 -0.38 -9.03 11.22
C ASP A 193 -1.51 -9.64 10.38
N THR A 194 -1.25 -9.72 9.07
CA THR A 194 -2.18 -10.22 8.07
C THR A 194 -1.46 -11.27 7.23
N LYS A 195 -2.18 -12.29 6.77
CA LYS A 195 -1.60 -13.35 5.92
C LYS A 195 -1.12 -12.79 4.58
N TYR A 196 -1.78 -11.72 4.11
CA TYR A 196 -1.56 -11.03 2.85
C TYR A 196 -1.67 -9.52 3.05
#